data_AF-A0A2D9NGE3-F1
#
_entry.id   AF-A0A2D9NGE3-F1
#
_cell.length_a   1.000
_cell.length_b   1.000
_cell.length_c   1.000
_cell.angle_alpha   90.00
_cell.angle_beta   90.00
_cell.angle_gamma   90.00
#
_symmetry.space_group_name_H-M   'P 1'
#
loop_
_entity.id
_entity.type
_entity.pdbx_description
1 polymer ?
#
loop_
_entity_poly.entity_id
_entity_poly.type
_entity_poly.pdbx_seq_one_letter_code
_entity_poly.pdbx_strand_id
1 'polypeptide(L)'
;MDVVDAVVILLHPILGFSMAIWLYRQWKIMKALKTKKGIMWSKIQDKKRSEIVNEHEVSGRRSLLFISIVIFVAVVADAYRYFRLDADISSIVSLHGWLGLILAFFVYLMYRSGTKMVKQREEEKNIKQTRGIHQRIGDFLVWLLVAVVFLGFLRLLDILQ
;
A
#
# COMPACT_ATOMS: atom_id res chain seq x y z
N MET A 1 9.34 -28.33 6.57
CA MET A 1 9.69 -26.94 6.91
C MET A 1 9.61 -26.82 8.41
N ASP A 2 10.61 -26.21 9.05
CA ASP A 2 10.52 -25.89 10.47
C ASP A 2 9.57 -24.70 10.66
N VAL A 3 9.04 -24.51 11.87
CA VAL A 3 8.16 -23.40 12.25
C VAL A 3 8.82 -22.06 11.93
N VAL A 4 10.15 -21.96 12.10
CA VAL A 4 10.94 -20.76 11.78
C VAL A 4 10.84 -20.43 10.28
N ASP A 5 10.97 -21.43 9.41
CA ASP A 5 10.90 -21.22 7.95
C ASP A 5 9.51 -20.76 7.52
N ALA A 6 8.47 -21.38 8.09
CA ALA A 6 7.08 -21.01 7.82
C ALA A 6 6.79 -19.56 8.24
N VAL A 7 7.26 -19.15 9.42
CA VAL A 7 7.10 -17.77 9.91
C VAL A 7 7.81 -16.78 8.99
N VAL A 8 9.07 -17.05 8.62
CA VAL A 8 9.85 -16.15 7.75
C VAL A 8 9.18 -15.98 6.39
N ILE A 9 8.67 -17.07 5.80
CA ILE A 9 8.04 -17.06 4.47
C ILE A 9 6.67 -16.39 4.49
N LEU A 10 5.87 -16.59 5.55
CA LEU A 10 4.51 -16.06 5.64
C LEU A 10 4.44 -14.60 6.12
N LEU A 11 5.47 -14.09 6.79
CA LEU A 11 5.43 -12.75 7.36
C LEU A 11 5.27 -11.67 6.28
N HIS A 12 6.03 -11.76 5.18
CA HIS A 12 5.91 -10.81 4.06
C HIS A 12 4.50 -10.78 3.43
N PRO A 13 3.90 -11.91 2.98
CA PRO A 13 2.57 -11.88 2.37
C PRO A 13 1.48 -11.43 3.35
N ILE A 14 1.59 -11.76 4.64
CA ILE A 14 0.66 -11.25 5.67
C ILE A 14 0.75 -9.72 5.78
N LEU A 15 1.97 -9.17 5.84
CA LEU A 15 2.18 -7.72 5.89
C LEU A 15 1.73 -7.03 4.60
N GLY A 16 2.04 -7.60 3.44
CA GLY A 16 1.62 -7.10 2.14
C GLY A 16 0.09 -7.06 2.00
N PHE A 17 -0.60 -8.13 2.42
CA PHE A 17 -2.06 -8.18 2.40
C PHE A 17 -2.70 -7.20 3.39
N SER A 18 -2.11 -7.07 4.59
CA SER A 18 -2.53 -6.08 5.59
C SER A 18 -2.41 -4.65 5.06
N MET A 19 -1.29 -4.33 4.41
CA MET A 19 -1.07 -3.05 3.76
C MET A 19 -2.07 -2.83 2.62
N ALA A 20 -2.37 -3.86 1.82
CA ALA A 20 -3.31 -3.77 0.73
C ALA A 20 -4.72 -3.44 1.21
N ILE A 21 -5.22 -4.14 2.23
CA ILE A 21 -6.51 -3.84 2.85
C ILE A 21 -6.53 -2.40 3.36
N TRP A 22 -5.46 -1.96 4.01
CA TRP A 22 -5.36 -0.62 4.58
C TRP A 22 -5.40 0.48 3.50
N LEU A 23 -4.59 0.37 2.44
CA LEU A 23 -4.59 1.31 1.31
C LEU A 23 -5.94 1.33 0.58
N TYR A 24 -6.52 0.15 0.34
CA TYR A 24 -7.82 0.02 -0.30
C TYR A 24 -8.93 0.69 0.53
N ARG A 25 -8.91 0.50 1.87
CA ARG A 25 -9.85 1.18 2.77
C ARG A 25 -9.72 2.70 2.70
N GLN A 26 -8.49 3.24 2.71
CA GLN A 26 -8.24 4.68 2.57
C GLN A 26 -8.80 5.22 1.26
N TRP A 27 -8.53 4.55 0.14
CA TRP A 27 -9.08 4.91 -1.16
C TRP A 27 -10.60 4.87 -1.17
N LYS A 28 -11.21 3.80 -0.64
CA LYS A 28 -12.67 3.61 -0.63
C LYS A 28 -13.38 4.68 0.20
N ILE A 29 -12.83 5.06 1.37
CA ILE A 29 -13.36 6.13 2.21
C ILE A 29 -13.33 7.47 1.45
N MET A 30 -12.19 7.81 0.84
CA MET A 30 -12.06 9.08 0.11
C MET A 30 -12.92 9.12 -1.15
N LYS A 31 -13.12 7.98 -1.83
CA LYS A 31 -14.04 7.84 -2.95
C LYS A 31 -15.49 8.02 -2.49
N ALA A 32 -15.90 7.39 -1.40
CA ALA A 32 -17.23 7.55 -0.82
C ALA A 32 -17.50 8.99 -0.37
N LEU A 33 -16.52 9.67 0.23
CA LEU A 33 -16.62 11.07 0.61
C LEU A 33 -16.80 11.99 -0.62
N LYS A 34 -16.21 11.64 -1.77
CA LYS A 34 -16.36 12.39 -3.03
C LYS A 34 -17.72 12.14 -3.68
N THR A 35 -18.18 10.90 -3.75
CA THR A 35 -19.41 10.52 -4.49
C THR A 35 -20.67 10.62 -3.64
N LYS A 36 -20.55 10.63 -2.31
CA LYS A 36 -21.65 10.57 -1.34
C LYS A 36 -22.62 9.41 -1.60
N LYS A 37 -22.09 8.26 -2.01
CA LYS A 37 -22.87 7.08 -2.41
C LYS A 37 -22.28 5.77 -1.88
N GLY A 38 -23.15 4.77 -1.73
CA GLY A 38 -22.80 3.39 -1.40
C GLY A 38 -22.67 3.10 0.09
N ILE A 39 -22.47 1.83 0.43
CA ILE A 39 -22.43 1.33 1.82
C ILE A 39 -21.38 2.07 2.67
N MET A 40 -20.22 2.40 2.06
CA MET A 40 -19.16 3.10 2.79
C MET A 40 -19.57 4.52 3.18
N TRP A 41 -20.36 5.22 2.34
CA TRP A 41 -20.88 6.54 2.64
C TRP A 41 -21.81 6.51 3.86
N SER A 42 -22.73 5.54 3.92
CA SER A 42 -23.64 5.38 5.06
C SER A 42 -22.92 5.22 6.41
N LYS A 43 -21.69 4.67 6.41
CA LYS A 43 -20.90 4.52 7.64
C LYS A 43 -20.12 5.78 8.06
N ILE A 44 -19.96 6.75 7.17
CA ILE A 44 -19.14 7.96 7.41
C ILE A 44 -19.93 9.26 7.27
N GLN A 45 -21.21 9.20 6.88
CA GLN A 45 -22.03 10.38 6.59
C GLN A 45 -22.26 11.28 7.82
N ASP A 46 -22.25 10.69 9.02
CA ASP A 46 -22.43 11.41 10.28
C ASP A 46 -21.15 12.10 10.77
N LYS A 47 -19.98 11.73 10.21
CA LYS A 47 -18.70 12.35 10.55
C LYS A 47 -18.51 13.68 9.83
N LYS A 48 -17.89 14.64 10.51
CA LYS A 48 -17.49 15.90 9.86
C LYS A 48 -16.46 15.62 8.78
N ARG A 49 -16.60 16.25 7.61
CA ARG A 49 -15.64 16.11 6.50
C ARG A 49 -14.20 16.40 6.91
N SER A 50 -13.99 17.40 7.77
CA SER A 50 -12.67 17.77 8.28
C SER A 50 -12.02 16.64 9.10
N GLU A 51 -12.81 15.90 9.89
CA GLU A 51 -12.36 14.77 10.68
C GLU A 51 -11.86 13.64 9.78
N ILE A 52 -12.66 13.23 8.78
CA ILE A 52 -12.30 12.18 7.82
C ILE A 52 -11.02 12.54 7.05
N VAL A 53 -10.90 13.80 6.63
CA VAL A 53 -9.71 14.28 5.92
C VAL A 53 -8.48 14.27 6.83
N ASN A 54 -8.62 14.69 8.09
CA ASN A 54 -7.53 14.65 9.06
C ASN A 54 -7.06 13.21 9.35
N GLU A 55 -8.00 12.27 9.54
CA GLU A 55 -7.69 10.84 9.69
C GLU A 55 -6.91 10.32 8.47
N HIS A 56 -7.34 10.66 7.26
CA HIS A 56 -6.66 10.28 6.02
C HIS A 56 -5.24 10.87 5.94
N GLU A 57 -5.04 12.13 6.35
CA GLU A 57 -3.72 12.78 6.35
C GLU A 57 -2.77 12.13 7.35
N VAL A 58 -3.23 11.88 8.58
CA VAL A 58 -2.45 11.17 9.61
C VAL A 58 -2.10 9.77 9.14
N SER A 59 -3.07 9.06 8.57
CA SER A 59 -2.90 7.72 8.02
C SER A 59 -1.89 7.74 6.87
N GLY A 60 -2.01 8.69 5.93
CA GLY A 60 -1.15 8.83 4.77
C GLY A 60 0.32 9.04 5.14
N ARG A 61 0.61 9.77 6.23
CA ARG A 61 2.00 9.92 6.72
C ARG A 61 2.64 8.60 7.17
N ARG A 62 1.84 7.65 7.66
CA ARG A 62 2.32 6.31 8.08
C ARG A 62 2.53 5.34 6.91
N SER A 63 2.03 5.67 5.71
CA SER A 63 2.11 4.77 4.54
C SER A 63 3.54 4.43 4.12
N LEU A 64 4.46 5.39 4.21
CA LEU A 64 5.88 5.18 3.88
C LEU A 64 6.55 4.22 4.84
N LEU A 65 6.34 4.41 6.14
CA LEU A 65 6.89 3.50 7.14
C LEU A 65 6.36 2.07 6.93
N PHE A 66 5.06 1.92 6.66
CA PHE A 66 4.46 0.61 6.43
C PHE A 66 5.05 -0.09 5.20
N ILE A 67 5.13 0.59 4.05
CA ILE A 67 5.74 -0.03 2.86
C ILE A 67 7.23 -0.36 3.07
N SER A 68 7.97 0.50 3.78
CA SER A 68 9.37 0.23 4.12
C SER A 68 9.52 -1.03 4.97
N ILE A 69 8.64 -1.25 5.96
CA ILE A 69 8.63 -2.47 6.76
C ILE A 69 8.32 -3.70 5.89
N VAL A 70 7.33 -3.61 5.00
CA VAL A 70 6.95 -4.73 4.10
C VAL A 70 8.11 -5.12 3.18
N ILE A 71 8.80 -4.14 2.59
CA ILE A 71 9.98 -4.36 1.74
C ILE A 71 11.14 -4.93 2.54
N PHE A 72 11.42 -4.36 3.72
CA PHE A 72 12.50 -4.83 4.58
C PHE A 72 12.30 -6.31 4.95
N VAL A 73 11.09 -6.69 5.36
CA VAL A 73 10.76 -8.10 5.64
C VAL A 73 10.89 -8.98 4.40
N ALA A 74 10.51 -8.48 3.21
CA ALA A 74 10.70 -9.21 1.96
C ALA A 74 12.17 -9.54 1.70
N VAL A 75 13.05 -8.54 1.84
CA VAL A 75 14.50 -8.68 1.61
C VAL A 75 15.11 -9.63 2.63
N VAL A 76 14.73 -9.52 3.91
CA VAL A 76 15.21 -10.42 4.96
C VAL A 76 14.74 -11.86 4.70
N ALA A 77 13.49 -12.05 4.28
CA ALA A 77 12.96 -13.37 3.96
C ALA A 77 13.69 -14.01 2.76
N ASP A 78 13.89 -13.27 1.66
CA ASP A 78 14.61 -13.79 0.50
C ASP A 78 16.09 -14.05 0.81
N ALA A 79 16.75 -13.20 1.61
CA ALA A 79 18.12 -13.46 2.07
C ALA A 79 18.22 -14.72 2.93
N TYR A 80 17.28 -14.92 3.87
CA TYR A 80 17.22 -16.14 4.68
C TYR A 80 17.05 -17.39 3.80
N ARG A 81 16.16 -17.34 2.81
CA ARG A 81 15.95 -18.45 1.86
C ARG A 81 17.21 -18.76 1.04
N TYR A 82 17.94 -17.74 0.60
CA TYR A 82 19.21 -17.93 -0.11
C TYR A 82 20.24 -18.67 0.74
N PHE A 83 20.46 -18.23 1.99
CA PHE A 83 21.48 -18.83 2.86
C PHE A 83 21.11 -20.18 3.47
N ARG A 84 19.81 -20.49 3.61
CA ARG A 84 19.33 -21.69 4.32
C ARG A 84 18.68 -22.75 3.45
N LEU A 85 18.14 -22.39 2.29
CA LEU A 85 17.33 -23.27 1.45
C LEU A 85 17.92 -23.42 0.03
N ASP A 86 19.16 -22.96 -0.19
CA ASP A 86 19.84 -22.94 -1.50
C ASP A 86 18.98 -22.35 -2.63
N ALA A 87 18.09 -21.41 -2.27
CA ALA A 87 17.14 -20.83 -3.20
C ALA A 87 17.83 -19.83 -4.14
N ASP A 88 17.47 -19.83 -5.42
CA ASP A 88 18.01 -18.88 -6.39
C ASP A 88 17.55 -17.43 -6.13
N ILE A 89 18.50 -16.49 -6.25
CA ILE A 89 18.29 -15.04 -6.13
C ILE A 89 17.47 -14.46 -7.28
N SER A 90 17.26 -15.21 -8.37
CA SER A 90 16.38 -14.81 -9.48
C SER A 90 14.96 -14.43 -9.04
N SER A 91 14.50 -14.96 -7.90
CA SER A 91 13.23 -14.61 -7.27
C SER A 91 13.11 -13.11 -6.91
N ILE A 92 14.23 -12.42 -6.67
CA ILE A 92 14.29 -10.98 -6.38
C ILE A 92 13.96 -10.14 -7.63
N VAL A 93 14.35 -10.62 -8.81
CA VAL A 93 14.14 -9.93 -10.11
C VAL A 93 12.80 -10.33 -10.76
N SER A 94 11.92 -10.99 -10.00
CA SER A 94 10.61 -11.39 -10.48
C SER A 94 9.70 -10.20 -10.82
N LEU A 95 8.70 -10.44 -11.66
CA LEU A 95 7.65 -9.47 -11.97
C LEU A 95 6.97 -8.92 -10.69
N HIS A 96 6.76 -9.78 -9.68
CA HIS A 96 6.22 -9.38 -8.39
C HIS A 96 7.16 -8.38 -7.67
N GLY A 97 8.47 -8.66 -7.64
CA GLY A 97 9.46 -7.77 -7.04
C GLY A 97 9.48 -6.39 -7.69
N TRP A 98 9.52 -6.33 -9.02
CA TRP A 98 9.48 -5.07 -9.78
C TRP A 98 8.17 -4.30 -9.55
N LEU A 99 7.02 -4.96 -9.61
CA LEU A 99 5.75 -4.30 -9.35
C LEU A 99 5.63 -3.84 -7.88
N GLY A 100 6.24 -4.55 -6.93
CA GLY A 100 6.36 -4.12 -5.55
C GLY A 100 7.16 -2.81 -5.39
N LEU A 101 8.28 -2.67 -6.10
CA LEU A 101 9.05 -1.43 -6.13
C LEU A 101 8.28 -0.29 -6.79
N ILE A 102 7.58 -0.56 -7.90
CA ILE A 102 6.71 0.42 -8.57
C ILE A 102 5.58 0.85 -7.61
N LEU A 103 4.98 -0.09 -6.87
CA LEU A 103 3.96 0.22 -5.86
C LEU A 103 4.51 1.14 -4.79
N ALA A 104 5.71 0.85 -4.27
CA ALA A 104 6.37 1.68 -3.27
C ALA A 104 6.65 3.10 -3.79
N PHE A 105 7.09 3.21 -5.05
CA PHE A 105 7.26 4.50 -5.71
C PHE A 105 5.94 5.29 -5.77
N PHE A 106 4.82 4.65 -6.13
CA PHE A 106 3.52 5.32 -6.14
C PHE A 106 3.01 5.68 -4.74
N VAL A 107 3.30 4.87 -3.71
CA VAL A 107 3.03 5.24 -2.31
C VAL A 107 3.83 6.49 -1.93
N TYR A 108 5.09 6.60 -2.36
CA TYR A 108 5.88 7.82 -2.20
C TYR A 108 5.27 9.04 -2.89
N LEU A 109 4.78 8.89 -4.13
CA LEU A 109 4.08 9.97 -4.82
C LEU A 109 2.79 10.38 -4.10
N MET A 110 2.05 9.42 -3.53
CA MET A 110 0.87 9.70 -2.70
C MET A 110 1.21 10.47 -1.45
N TYR A 111 2.27 10.08 -0.73
CA TYR A 111 2.76 10.81 0.43
C TYR A 111 3.17 12.25 0.07
N ARG A 112 3.94 12.43 -1.00
CA ARG A 112 4.43 13.74 -1.45
C ARG A 112 3.27 14.65 -1.86
N SER A 113 2.32 14.12 -2.64
CA SER A 113 1.16 14.89 -3.10
C SER A 113 0.20 15.22 -1.95
N GLY A 114 -0.01 14.30 -0.99
CA GLY A 114 -0.79 14.55 0.22
C GLY A 114 -0.17 15.65 1.09
N THR A 115 1.13 15.56 1.37
CA THR A 115 1.86 16.59 2.14
C THR A 115 1.82 17.95 1.43
N LYS A 116 1.94 17.97 0.10
CA LYS A 116 1.81 19.20 -0.69
C LYS A 116 0.41 19.82 -0.56
N MET A 117 -0.66 19.01 -0.53
CA MET A 117 -2.02 19.51 -0.34
C MET A 117 -2.22 20.12 1.06
N VAL A 118 -1.64 19.52 2.10
CA VAL A 118 -1.67 20.06 3.46
C VAL A 118 -1.02 21.45 3.48
N LYS A 119 0.21 21.56 2.96
CA LYS A 119 0.93 22.83 2.86
C LYS A 119 0.16 23.88 2.06
N GLN A 120 -0.41 23.50 0.91
CA GLN A 120 -1.22 24.43 0.10
C GLN A 120 -2.47 24.91 0.84
N ARG A 121 -3.11 24.05 1.65
CA ARG A 121 -4.26 24.46 2.47
C ARG A 121 -3.85 25.45 3.56
N GLU A 122 -2.73 25.20 4.23
CA GLU A 122 -2.20 26.08 5.29
C GLU A 122 -1.78 27.45 4.73
N GLU A 123 -1.28 27.49 3.49
CA GLU A 123 -0.92 28.73 2.79
C GLU A 123 -2.12 29.37 2.04
N GLU A 124 -3.36 28.90 2.27
CA GLU A 124 -4.58 29.36 1.58
C GLU A 124 -4.53 29.29 0.03
N LYS A 125 -3.63 28.44 -0.51
CA LYS A 125 -3.45 28.23 -1.95
C LYS A 125 -4.48 27.25 -2.51
N ASN A 126 -4.73 27.38 -3.82
CA ASN A 126 -5.62 26.49 -4.55
C ASN A 126 -5.10 25.03 -4.57
N ILE A 127 -5.87 24.11 -3.99
CA ILE A 127 -5.55 22.67 -3.92
C ILE A 127 -6.11 21.83 -5.08
N LYS A 128 -6.92 22.41 -5.98
CA LYS A 128 -7.72 21.66 -6.97
C LYS A 128 -6.85 20.80 -7.89
N GLN A 129 -5.76 21.37 -8.40
CA GLN A 129 -4.83 20.67 -9.30
C GLN A 129 -4.11 19.53 -8.57
N THR A 130 -3.50 19.81 -7.41
CA THR A 130 -2.78 18.80 -6.61
C THR A 130 -3.72 17.66 -6.18
N ARG A 131 -4.95 17.99 -5.77
CA ARG A 131 -5.98 17.00 -5.44
C ARG A 131 -6.34 16.11 -6.63
N GLY A 132 -6.46 16.69 -7.82
CA GLY A 132 -6.73 15.91 -9.04
C GLY A 132 -5.62 14.90 -9.34
N ILE A 133 -4.36 15.31 -9.21
CA ILE A 133 -3.20 14.42 -9.37
C ILE A 133 -3.21 13.32 -8.30
N HIS A 134 -3.37 13.69 -7.02
CA HIS A 134 -3.42 12.73 -5.91
C HIS A 134 -4.52 11.68 -6.11
N GLN A 135 -5.70 12.09 -6.55
CA GLN A 135 -6.81 11.16 -6.82
C GLN A 135 -6.49 10.19 -7.95
N ARG A 136 -5.92 10.68 -9.07
CA ARG A 136 -5.54 9.81 -10.21
C ARG A 136 -4.46 8.80 -9.82
N ILE A 137 -3.47 9.23 -9.04
CA ILE A 137 -2.46 8.32 -8.50
C ILE A 137 -3.12 7.27 -7.60
N GLY A 138 -4.04 7.68 -6.73
CA GLY A 138 -4.77 6.75 -5.86
C GLY A 138 -5.60 5.72 -6.64
N ASP A 139 -6.26 6.11 -7.72
CA ASP A 139 -7.00 5.18 -8.58
C ASP A 139 -6.07 4.16 -9.25
N PHE A 140 -4.92 4.62 -9.76
CA PHE A 140 -3.90 3.73 -10.33
C PHE A 140 -3.29 2.80 -9.28
N LEU A 141 -2.99 3.31 -8.09
CA LEU A 141 -2.40 2.57 -6.98
C LEU A 141 -3.24 1.36 -6.60
N VAL A 142 -4.58 1.48 -6.60
CA VAL A 142 -5.48 0.36 -6.27
C VAL A 142 -5.40 -0.76 -7.32
N TRP A 143 -5.33 -0.42 -8.62
CA TRP A 143 -5.16 -1.43 -9.67
C TRP A 143 -3.81 -2.13 -9.56
N LEU A 144 -2.75 -1.36 -9.35
CA LEU A 144 -1.41 -1.90 -9.14
C LEU A 144 -1.36 -2.81 -7.90
N LEU A 145 -2.03 -2.42 -6.82
CA LEU A 145 -2.10 -3.19 -5.59
C LEU A 145 -2.76 -4.57 -5.81
N VAL A 146 -3.84 -4.63 -6.58
CA VAL A 146 -4.49 -5.91 -6.93
C VAL A 146 -3.51 -6.80 -7.70
N ALA A 147 -2.79 -6.26 -8.68
CA ALA A 147 -1.80 -7.01 -9.47
C ALA A 147 -0.65 -7.54 -8.58
N VAL A 148 -0.09 -6.71 -7.70
CA VAL A 148 1.00 -7.09 -6.79
C VAL A 148 0.54 -8.19 -5.83
N VAL A 149 -0.62 -8.04 -5.19
CA VAL A 149 -1.15 -9.03 -4.24
C VAL A 149 -1.46 -10.35 -4.95
N PHE A 150 -2.04 -10.30 -6.15
CA PHE A 150 -2.33 -11.49 -6.93
C PHE A 150 -1.05 -12.27 -7.28
N LEU A 151 -0.02 -11.58 -7.79
CA LEU A 151 1.27 -12.21 -8.09
C LEU A 151 1.98 -12.72 -6.83
N GLY A 152 1.85 -12.00 -5.71
CA GLY A 152 2.41 -12.43 -4.42
C GLY A 152 1.73 -13.71 -3.92
N PHE A 153 0.42 -13.83 -4.13
CA PHE A 153 -0.33 -15.05 -3.83
C PHE A 153 0.10 -16.23 -4.71
N LEU A 154 0.28 -16.03 -6.02
CA LEU A 154 0.79 -17.09 -6.90
C LEU A 154 2.18 -17.57 -6.46
N ARG A 155 3.09 -16.63 -6.17
CA ARG A 155 4.43 -16.96 -5.64
C ARG A 155 4.36 -17.70 -4.31
N LEU A 156 3.41 -17.37 -3.44
CA LEU A 156 3.20 -18.10 -2.19
C LEU A 156 2.81 -19.56 -2.46
N LEU A 157 1.94 -19.82 -3.45
CA LEU A 157 1.59 -21.19 -3.84
C LEU A 157 2.80 -21.94 -4.39
N ASP A 158 3.60 -21.31 -5.26
CA ASP A 158 4.81 -21.91 -5.83
C ASP A 158 5.84 -22.27 -4.74
N ILE A 159 5.92 -21.51 -3.65
CA ILE A 159 6.85 -21.77 -2.53
C ILE A 159 6.34 -22.89 -1.61
N LEU A 160 5.03 -23.07 -1.50
CA LEU A 160 4.41 -24.05 -0.60
C LEU A 160 4.25 -25.44 -1.24
N GLN A 161 4.47 -25.56 -2.55
CA GLN A 161 4.47 -26.82 -3.31
C GLN A 161 5.86 -27.43 -3.33
#